data_AF-A0A7U2MPU9-F1
#
_entry.id   AF-A0A7U2MPU9-F1
#
_cell.length_a   1.000
_cell.length_b   1.000
_cell.length_c   1.000
_cell.angle_alpha   90.00
_cell.angle_beta   90.00
_cell.angle_gamma   90.00
#
_symmetry.space_group_name_H-M   'P 1'
#
loop_
_entity.id
_entity.type
_entity.pdbx_description
1 polymer ?
#
loop_
_entity_poly.entity_id
_entity_poly.type
_entity_poly.pdbx_seq_one_letter_code
_entity_poly.pdbx_strand_id
1 'polypeptide(L)'
;MYWPLLVVSSFLVPLAASQGNDTIVAKRGAPAFLGERKYMLDQCPELEIMGETGSRGQNRPPPQSLAFDCKNPDKPGKITTGALCLNKCLGWDKNTHQFISQKNGNGLMEWNGNCWACRFQRNEKGDNFSCLCANVPEPKRYHDIYSNVDMDRRTFNLDGVVELGNGGVLRCHGQYGYC
;
A
#
# COMPACT_ATOMS: atom_id res chain seq x y z
N MET A 1 -37.64 64.03 11.66
CA MET A 1 -36.18 64.18 11.73
C MET A 1 -35.64 63.11 12.68
N TYR A 2 -34.54 62.50 12.28
CA TYR A 2 -33.79 61.41 12.91
C TYR A 2 -34.23 59.96 12.62
N TRP A 3 -33.21 59.25 12.14
CA TRP A 3 -33.09 57.95 11.50
C TRP A 3 -32.51 56.96 12.56
N PRO A 4 -32.28 55.66 12.28
CA PRO A 4 -32.54 54.56 13.20
C PRO A 4 -31.24 54.11 13.89
N LEU A 5 -31.34 53.21 14.87
CA LEU A 5 -30.20 52.37 15.24
C LEU A 5 -30.49 50.93 14.81
N LEU A 6 -29.80 50.57 13.74
CA LEU A 6 -29.53 49.21 13.27
C LEU A 6 -28.87 48.40 14.39
N VAL A 7 -29.43 47.24 14.70
CA VAL A 7 -28.66 46.12 15.26
C VAL A 7 -28.79 44.97 14.27
N VAL A 8 -27.85 44.90 13.34
CA VAL A 8 -27.64 43.75 12.48
C VAL A 8 -27.02 42.66 13.36
N SER A 9 -27.82 41.69 13.79
CA SER A 9 -27.30 40.49 14.45
C SER A 9 -26.64 39.62 13.39
N SER A 10 -25.32 39.75 13.25
CA SER A 10 -24.48 38.85 12.48
C SER A 10 -24.53 37.46 13.12
N PHE A 11 -25.42 36.59 12.65
CA PHE A 11 -25.32 35.16 12.91
C PHE A 11 -24.12 34.62 12.14
N LEU A 12 -22.96 34.64 12.80
CA LEU A 12 -21.82 33.80 12.43
C LEU A 12 -22.28 32.35 12.56
N VAL A 13 -22.59 31.72 11.44
CA VAL A 13 -22.69 30.26 11.38
C VAL A 13 -21.26 29.74 11.51
N PRO A 14 -20.89 29.05 12.60
CA PRO A 14 -19.62 28.33 12.60
C PRO A 14 -19.75 27.25 11.53
N LEU A 15 -18.96 27.35 10.46
CA LEU A 15 -18.62 26.18 9.66
C LEU A 15 -17.97 25.20 10.63
N ALA A 16 -18.72 24.18 11.05
CA ALA A 16 -18.14 22.97 11.56
C ALA A 16 -17.35 22.35 10.41
N ALA A 17 -16.07 22.75 10.30
CA ALA A 17 -15.08 21.96 9.60
C ALA A 17 -15.09 20.60 10.30
N SER A 18 -15.68 19.61 9.63
CA SER A 18 -15.49 18.20 9.95
C SER A 18 -14.02 17.90 9.76
N GLN A 19 -13.20 18.25 10.75
CA GLN A 19 -11.91 17.63 10.98
C GLN A 19 -12.22 16.21 11.41
N GLY A 20 -12.42 15.35 10.40
CA GLY A 20 -12.40 13.92 10.58
C GLY A 20 -11.05 13.60 11.20
N ASN A 21 -11.06 13.16 12.44
CA ASN A 21 -9.91 12.70 13.19
C ASN A 21 -9.13 11.67 12.35
N ASP A 22 -8.03 12.11 11.73
CA ASP A 22 -6.95 11.30 11.17
C ASP A 22 -6.16 10.59 12.29
N THR A 23 -6.87 9.91 13.20
CA THR A 23 -6.31 9.21 14.37
C THR A 23 -6.92 7.85 14.62
N ILE A 24 -7.43 7.21 13.56
CA ILE A 24 -7.44 5.76 13.53
C ILE A 24 -6.16 5.36 12.81
N VAL A 25 -5.16 4.96 13.60
CA VAL A 25 -4.06 4.06 13.21
C VAL A 25 -4.40 3.41 11.89
N ALA A 26 -3.64 3.70 10.82
CA ALA A 26 -3.69 3.00 9.55
C ALA A 26 -3.33 1.52 9.81
N LYS A 27 -4.29 0.80 10.40
CA LYS A 27 -4.22 -0.62 10.75
C LYS A 27 -4.05 -1.33 9.41
N ARG A 28 -3.08 -2.24 9.37
CA ARG A 28 -2.85 -3.24 8.32
C ARG A 28 -4.08 -3.38 7.42
N GLY A 29 -3.93 -3.04 6.14
CA GLY A 29 -5.01 -2.86 5.17
C GLY A 29 -6.29 -3.61 5.50
N ALA A 30 -7.28 -2.86 5.98
CA ALA A 30 -8.60 -3.39 6.29
C ALA A 30 -9.43 -3.37 4.99
N PRO A 31 -10.16 -4.44 4.65
CA PRO A 31 -10.94 -4.45 3.44
C PRO A 31 -11.94 -3.28 3.39
N ALA A 32 -12.02 -2.60 2.24
CA ALA A 32 -12.98 -1.53 1.99
C ALA A 32 -14.42 -2.07 1.92
N PHE A 33 -14.58 -3.33 1.52
CA PHE A 33 -15.87 -4.03 1.49
C PHE A 33 -15.71 -5.55 1.63
N LEU A 34 -16.80 -6.23 1.99
CA LEU A 34 -16.79 -7.69 2.12
C LEU A 34 -16.54 -8.34 0.75
N GLY A 35 -15.51 -9.18 0.68
CA GLY A 35 -15.15 -9.88 -0.56
C GLY A 35 -14.25 -9.08 -1.51
N GLU A 36 -13.71 -7.92 -1.08
CA GLU A 36 -12.77 -7.12 -1.88
C GLU A 36 -11.64 -7.94 -2.50
N ARG A 37 -10.98 -8.78 -1.69
CA ARG A 37 -9.90 -9.62 -2.20
C ARG A 37 -10.35 -10.58 -3.29
N LYS A 38 -11.50 -11.24 -3.08
CA LYS A 38 -12.06 -12.14 -4.08
C LYS A 38 -12.37 -11.38 -5.36
N TYR A 39 -13.01 -10.22 -5.25
CA TYR A 39 -13.27 -9.34 -6.38
C TYR A 39 -11.96 -8.97 -7.11
N MET A 40 -10.91 -8.57 -6.38
CA MET A 40 -9.60 -8.23 -6.95
C MET A 40 -9.01 -9.41 -7.73
N LEU A 41 -9.01 -10.61 -7.15
CA LEU A 41 -8.47 -11.81 -7.79
C LEU A 41 -9.30 -12.27 -8.99
N ASP A 42 -10.63 -12.06 -8.96
CA ASP A 42 -11.53 -12.39 -10.06
C ASP A 42 -11.38 -11.38 -11.24
N GLN A 43 -11.03 -10.13 -10.95
CA GLN A 43 -10.74 -9.10 -11.95
C GLN A 43 -9.31 -9.18 -12.48
N CYS A 44 -8.35 -9.55 -11.64
CA CYS A 44 -6.93 -9.61 -11.95
C CYS A 44 -6.40 -11.05 -11.78
N PRO A 45 -6.65 -11.93 -12.77
CA PRO A 45 -6.24 -13.33 -12.68
C PRO A 45 -4.73 -13.50 -12.52
N GLU A 46 -3.91 -12.70 -13.20
CA GLU A 46 -2.47 -12.66 -12.97
C GLU A 46 -2.15 -11.48 -12.05
N LEU A 47 -1.89 -11.78 -10.78
CA LEU A 47 -1.56 -10.80 -9.76
C LEU A 47 -0.43 -11.38 -8.91
N GLU A 48 0.75 -10.80 -9.02
CA GLU A 48 1.97 -11.31 -8.39
C GLU A 48 2.98 -10.21 -8.07
N ILE A 49 3.96 -10.52 -7.21
CA ILE A 49 5.09 -9.62 -7.00
C ILE A 49 6.11 -9.84 -8.10
N MET A 50 6.36 -8.79 -8.86
CA MET A 50 7.55 -8.66 -9.69
C MET A 50 8.62 -7.88 -8.93
N GLY A 51 9.74 -8.54 -8.72
CA GLY A 51 10.96 -7.98 -8.15
C GLY A 51 12.03 -9.06 -8.18
N GLU A 52 13.26 -8.68 -8.50
CA GLU A 52 14.35 -9.65 -8.51
C GLU A 52 14.58 -10.21 -7.09
N THR A 53 14.82 -11.51 -6.99
CA THR A 53 15.58 -12.04 -5.84
C THR A 53 16.96 -11.40 -5.87
N GLY A 54 17.52 -11.03 -4.72
CA GLY A 54 18.80 -10.34 -4.67
C GLY A 54 19.86 -11.04 -5.51
N SER A 55 20.51 -10.28 -6.40
CA SER A 55 21.60 -10.78 -7.23
C SER A 55 22.91 -10.78 -6.44
N ARG A 56 23.86 -11.62 -6.84
CA ARG A 56 25.18 -11.71 -6.18
C ARG A 56 25.87 -10.33 -6.20
N GLY A 57 26.24 -9.81 -5.03
CA GLY A 57 26.89 -8.50 -4.88
C GLY A 57 25.92 -7.30 -4.92
N GLN A 58 24.60 -7.55 -4.95
CA GLN A 58 23.61 -6.51 -4.82
C GLN A 58 23.48 -6.10 -3.35
N ASN A 59 23.77 -4.83 -3.07
CA ASN A 59 23.76 -4.31 -1.69
C ASN A 59 22.46 -3.55 -1.35
N ARG A 60 21.51 -3.48 -2.28
CA ARG A 60 20.23 -2.76 -2.11
C ARG A 60 19.07 -3.58 -2.62
N PRO A 61 17.93 -3.63 -1.91
CA PRO A 61 16.78 -4.39 -2.36
C PRO A 61 16.28 -3.83 -3.70
N PRO A 62 15.96 -4.69 -4.69
CA PRO A 62 15.41 -4.22 -5.94
C PRO A 62 14.00 -3.67 -5.72
N PRO A 63 13.54 -2.71 -6.54
CA PRO A 63 12.16 -2.26 -6.53
C PRO A 63 11.21 -3.46 -6.63
N GLN A 64 10.15 -3.44 -5.81
CA GLN A 64 9.13 -4.49 -5.81
C GLN A 64 7.82 -3.87 -6.30
N SER A 65 7.23 -4.53 -7.27
CA SER A 65 5.99 -4.10 -7.92
C SER A 65 4.96 -5.21 -7.84
N LEU A 66 3.70 -4.85 -7.68
CA LEU A 66 2.60 -5.76 -7.87
C LEU A 66 2.24 -5.74 -9.36
N ALA A 67 2.70 -6.73 -10.11
CA ALA A 67 2.37 -6.90 -11.51
C ALA A 67 0.95 -7.44 -11.64
N PHE A 68 0.24 -6.96 -12.65
CA PHE A 68 -1.16 -7.28 -12.83
C PHE A 68 -1.54 -7.41 -14.30
N ASP A 69 -2.42 -8.36 -14.58
CA ASP A 69 -3.30 -8.37 -15.75
C ASP A 69 -4.74 -8.31 -15.25
N CYS A 70 -5.37 -7.14 -15.39
CA CYS A 70 -6.72 -6.91 -14.90
C CYS A 70 -7.71 -6.68 -16.03
N LYS A 71 -8.94 -7.19 -15.87
CA LYS A 71 -10.06 -6.87 -16.74
C LYS A 71 -10.36 -5.37 -16.66
N ASN A 72 -10.56 -4.75 -17.82
CA ASN A 72 -10.97 -3.36 -17.91
C ASN A 72 -12.49 -3.26 -17.77
N PRO A 73 -13.03 -2.69 -16.67
CA PRO A 73 -14.47 -2.58 -16.48
C PRO A 73 -15.13 -1.64 -17.49
N ASP A 74 -14.38 -0.67 -18.03
CA ASP A 74 -14.87 0.30 -19.02
C ASP A 74 -14.89 -0.26 -20.44
N LYS A 75 -14.17 -1.37 -20.68
CA LYS A 75 -14.01 -2.00 -22.00
C LYS A 75 -14.08 -3.53 -21.88
N PRO A 76 -15.29 -4.12 -21.95
CA PRO A 76 -15.48 -5.56 -21.83
C PRO A 76 -14.57 -6.35 -22.77
N GLY A 77 -13.94 -7.41 -22.25
CA GLY A 77 -13.00 -8.26 -23.00
C GLY A 77 -11.58 -7.69 -23.16
N LYS A 78 -11.33 -6.44 -22.76
CA LYS A 78 -9.98 -5.88 -22.74
C LYS A 78 -9.28 -6.20 -21.41
N ILE A 79 -8.06 -6.70 -21.50
CA ILE A 79 -7.13 -6.83 -20.37
C ILE A 79 -6.18 -5.63 -20.37
N THR A 80 -5.91 -5.11 -19.18
CA THR A 80 -4.92 -4.07 -18.92
C THR A 80 -3.79 -4.68 -18.11
N THR A 81 -2.60 -4.67 -18.71
CA THR A 81 -1.36 -5.13 -18.08
C THR A 81 -0.61 -3.95 -17.49
N GLY A 82 -0.03 -4.14 -16.31
CA GLY A 82 0.84 -3.14 -15.71
C GLY A 82 1.51 -3.62 -14.43
N ALA A 83 2.14 -2.68 -13.73
CA ALA A 83 2.78 -2.93 -12.46
C ALA A 83 2.56 -1.74 -11.52
N LEU A 84 2.23 -2.03 -10.25
CA LEU A 84 2.06 -1.04 -9.20
C LEU A 84 3.27 -1.06 -8.26
N CYS A 85 4.09 0.00 -8.23
CA CYS A 85 5.22 0.09 -7.29
C CYS A 85 4.73 0.08 -5.84
N LEU A 86 5.13 -0.91 -5.05
CA LEU A 86 4.64 -1.03 -3.67
C LEU A 86 5.21 0.02 -2.72
N ASN A 87 6.36 0.63 -3.04
CA ASN A 87 6.91 1.77 -2.29
C ASN A 87 6.04 3.04 -2.38
N LYS A 88 5.11 3.12 -3.34
CA LYS A 88 4.09 4.18 -3.40
C LYS A 88 2.94 3.93 -2.43
N CYS A 89 2.76 2.68 -2.00
CA CYS A 89 1.63 2.24 -1.18
C CYS A 89 2.02 1.98 0.29
N LEU A 90 3.25 1.54 0.51
CA LEU A 90 3.74 1.07 1.80
C LEU A 90 4.79 2.01 2.37
N GLY A 91 4.65 2.29 3.66
CA GLY A 91 5.68 2.87 4.53
C GLY A 91 6.26 1.84 5.50
N TRP A 92 7.15 2.30 6.36
CA TRP A 92 7.78 1.49 7.39
C TRP A 92 7.74 2.21 8.73
N ASP A 93 7.13 1.58 9.73
CA ASP A 93 7.17 2.05 11.10
C ASP A 93 8.43 1.48 11.78
N LYS A 94 9.38 2.37 12.08
CA LYS A 94 10.65 2.01 12.71
C LYS A 94 10.51 1.58 14.17
N ASN A 95 9.42 1.96 14.84
CA ASN A 95 9.20 1.59 16.24
C ASN A 95 8.66 0.16 16.36
N THR A 96 7.75 -0.21 15.45
CA THR A 96 7.14 -1.55 15.43
C THR A 96 7.83 -2.52 14.48
N HIS A 97 8.68 -2.02 13.58
CA HIS A 97 9.33 -2.75 12.51
C HIS A 97 8.32 -3.49 11.62
N GLN A 98 7.24 -2.79 11.27
CA GLN A 98 6.14 -3.28 10.45
C GLN A 98 5.87 -2.37 9.26
N PHE A 99 5.25 -2.92 8.23
CA PHE A 99 4.67 -2.14 7.15
C PHE A 99 3.45 -1.34 7.63
N ILE A 100 3.28 -0.17 7.06
CA ILE A 100 2.11 0.69 7.22
C ILE A 100 1.58 1.14 5.87
N SER A 101 0.29 1.43 5.79
CA SER A 101 -0.30 2.05 4.60
C SER A 101 0.12 3.53 4.55
N GLN A 102 0.99 3.90 3.62
CA GLN A 102 1.52 5.26 3.53
C GLN A 102 1.82 5.62 2.07
N LYS A 103 1.22 6.72 1.62
CA LYS A 103 1.47 7.30 0.30
C LYS A 103 2.94 7.68 0.14
N ASN A 104 3.60 7.12 -0.87
CA ASN A 104 5.04 7.28 -1.12
C ASN A 104 5.90 6.99 0.12
N GLY A 105 5.47 6.01 0.94
CA GLY A 105 6.13 5.69 2.21
C GLY A 105 7.51 5.04 2.06
N ASN A 106 7.84 4.50 0.88
CA ASN A 106 9.13 3.88 0.59
C ASN A 106 9.50 2.75 1.57
N GLY A 107 8.51 2.01 2.09
CA GLY A 107 8.69 1.06 3.18
C GLY A 107 9.67 -0.07 2.89
N LEU A 108 9.84 -0.46 1.62
CA LEU A 108 10.70 -1.57 1.21
C LEU A 108 12.16 -1.16 1.00
N MET A 109 12.44 0.14 0.91
CA MET A 109 13.77 0.68 0.61
C MET A 109 14.81 0.36 1.70
N GLU A 110 16.09 0.39 1.32
CA GLU A 110 17.26 0.11 2.16
C GLU A 110 17.25 0.87 3.50
N TRP A 111 16.92 2.17 3.49
CA TRP A 111 16.91 3.03 4.68
C TRP A 111 15.64 2.90 5.56
N ASN A 112 14.69 2.04 5.15
CA ASN A 112 13.43 1.78 5.84
C ASN A 112 13.37 0.33 6.30
N GLY A 113 12.61 -0.55 5.64
CA GLY A 113 12.53 -1.96 6.00
C GLY A 113 13.69 -2.81 5.47
N ASN A 114 14.38 -2.34 4.43
CA ASN A 114 15.40 -3.10 3.70
C ASN A 114 14.87 -4.49 3.33
N CYS A 115 13.84 -4.53 2.49
CA CYS A 115 13.02 -5.72 2.27
C CYS A 115 13.26 -6.38 0.91
N TRP A 116 13.42 -7.69 0.94
CA TRP A 116 13.78 -8.56 -0.16
C TRP A 116 12.78 -9.71 -0.31
N ALA A 117 12.85 -10.39 -1.46
CA ALA A 117 12.13 -11.64 -1.73
C ALA A 117 10.63 -11.55 -1.37
N CYS A 118 9.99 -10.45 -1.78
CA CYS A 118 8.59 -10.20 -1.50
C CYS A 118 7.69 -11.14 -2.29
N ARG A 119 6.53 -11.48 -1.70
CA ARG A 119 5.55 -12.40 -2.29
C ARG A 119 4.14 -11.91 -2.03
N PHE A 120 3.27 -12.14 -3.02
CA PHE A 120 1.84 -11.97 -2.89
C PHE A 120 1.19 -13.34 -2.76
N GLN A 121 0.30 -13.49 -1.79
CA GLN A 121 -0.45 -14.71 -1.54
C GLN A 121 -1.89 -14.51 -1.96
N ARG A 122 -2.40 -15.42 -2.78
CA ARG A 122 -3.77 -15.34 -3.34
C ARG A 122 -4.84 -15.86 -2.39
N ASN A 123 -4.51 -16.14 -1.14
CA ASN A 123 -5.45 -16.63 -0.14
C ASN A 123 -6.55 -15.59 0.09
N GLU A 124 -7.82 -16.00 0.16
CA GLU A 124 -8.96 -15.07 0.28
C GLU A 124 -9.03 -14.31 1.62
N LYS A 125 -8.24 -14.71 2.64
CA LYS A 125 -8.23 -14.11 3.99
C LYS A 125 -6.81 -14.02 4.56
N GLY A 126 -6.63 -13.17 5.57
CA GLY A 126 -5.34 -12.96 6.27
C GLY A 126 -4.38 -12.05 5.50
N ASP A 127 -3.14 -11.92 5.95
CA ASP A 127 -2.14 -11.12 5.23
C ASP A 127 -1.83 -11.74 3.85
N ASN A 128 -1.85 -10.93 2.80
CA ASN A 128 -1.61 -11.36 1.42
C ASN A 128 -0.27 -10.87 0.86
N PHE A 129 0.51 -10.15 1.65
CA PHE A 129 1.84 -9.67 1.27
C PHE A 129 2.86 -10.07 2.33
N SER A 130 4.04 -10.52 1.90
CA SER A 130 5.13 -10.81 2.80
C SER A 130 6.49 -10.56 2.16
N CYS A 131 7.45 -10.08 2.94
CA CYS A 131 8.86 -9.92 2.52
C CYS A 131 9.80 -10.41 3.62
N LEU A 132 11.06 -10.62 3.27
CA LEU A 132 12.16 -10.75 4.23
C LEU A 132 12.79 -9.38 4.42
N CYS A 133 12.80 -8.83 5.63
CA CYS A 133 13.27 -7.47 5.90
C CYS A 133 14.46 -7.51 6.86
N ALA A 134 15.50 -6.73 6.56
CA ALA A 134 16.73 -6.70 7.35
C ALA A 134 16.69 -5.71 8.51
N ASN A 135 15.91 -4.62 8.40
CA ASN A 135 15.86 -3.57 9.42
C ASN A 135 14.84 -3.89 10.51
N VAL A 136 15.00 -5.07 11.10
CA VAL A 136 14.17 -5.65 12.14
C VAL A 136 15.02 -6.06 13.35
N PRO A 137 14.47 -6.15 14.56
CA PRO A 137 15.22 -6.58 15.74
C PRO A 137 15.62 -8.04 15.65
N GLU A 138 16.69 -8.40 16.35
CA GLU A 138 17.07 -9.79 16.58
C GLU A 138 16.06 -10.53 17.47
N PRO A 139 15.94 -11.87 17.36
CA PRO A 139 16.68 -12.74 16.44
C PRO A 139 16.08 -12.78 15.03
N LYS A 140 16.93 -12.73 14.02
CA LYS A 140 16.57 -12.92 12.61
C LYS A 140 16.68 -14.38 12.21
N ARG A 141 15.65 -14.88 11.50
CA ARG A 141 15.49 -16.33 11.23
C ARG A 141 15.96 -16.74 9.84
N TYR A 142 16.24 -15.78 8.97
CA TYR A 142 16.61 -16.03 7.59
C TYR A 142 17.92 -15.32 7.30
N HIS A 143 18.83 -16.04 6.63
CA HIS A 143 20.07 -15.48 6.11
C HIS A 143 20.07 -15.68 4.59
N ASP A 144 20.18 -14.60 3.82
CA ASP A 144 20.39 -14.70 2.38
C ASP A 144 21.88 -14.76 2.06
N ILE A 145 22.31 -15.87 1.47
CA ILE A 145 23.72 -16.15 1.16
C ILE A 145 24.24 -15.23 0.04
N TYR A 146 23.37 -14.76 -0.86
CA TYR A 146 23.79 -13.95 -2.01
C TYR A 146 24.07 -12.49 -1.64
N SER A 147 23.21 -11.90 -0.82
CA SER A 147 23.39 -10.55 -0.28
C SER A 147 24.17 -10.52 1.04
N ASN A 148 24.36 -11.67 1.70
CA ASN A 148 24.96 -11.79 3.03
C ASN A 148 24.22 -10.92 4.08
N VAL A 149 22.89 -11.00 4.08
CA VAL A 149 22.01 -10.20 4.95
C VAL A 149 21.12 -11.11 5.79
N ASP A 150 21.14 -10.87 7.11
CA ASP A 150 20.18 -11.47 8.04
C ASP A 150 18.86 -10.69 8.03
N MET A 151 17.75 -11.42 7.98
CA MET A 151 16.41 -10.90 7.80
C MET A 151 15.37 -11.68 8.61
N ASP A 152 14.22 -11.05 8.84
CA ASP A 152 13.03 -11.73 9.33
C ASP A 152 11.80 -11.41 8.48
N ARG A 153 10.82 -12.30 8.51
CA ARG A 153 9.60 -12.17 7.70
C ARG A 153 8.71 -11.07 8.27
N ARG A 154 8.25 -10.17 7.41
CA ARG A 154 7.18 -9.22 7.72
C ARG A 154 6.03 -9.41 6.76
N THR A 155 4.82 -9.35 7.29
CA THR A 155 3.59 -9.56 6.55
C THR A 155 2.72 -8.31 6.63
N PHE A 156 1.87 -8.15 5.61
CA PHE A 156 0.93 -7.05 5.54
C PHE A 156 -0.30 -7.48 4.74
N ASN A 157 -1.43 -6.84 5.02
CA ASN A 157 -2.61 -6.97 4.18
C ASN A 157 -2.70 -5.77 3.23
N LEU A 158 -2.67 -6.02 1.92
CA LEU A 158 -2.83 -5.00 0.89
C LEU A 158 -4.30 -4.65 0.61
N ASP A 159 -5.26 -5.41 1.15
CA ASP A 159 -6.68 -5.08 1.01
C ASP A 159 -6.97 -3.68 1.59
N GLY A 160 -7.85 -2.89 0.96
CA GLY A 160 -8.12 -1.52 1.35
C GLY A 160 -6.95 -0.53 1.19
N VAL A 161 -5.78 -0.99 0.71
CA VAL A 161 -4.63 -0.15 0.35
C VAL A 161 -4.46 -0.10 -1.16
N VAL A 162 -4.48 -1.27 -1.80
CA VAL A 162 -4.44 -1.42 -3.25
C VAL A 162 -5.86 -1.63 -3.76
N GLU A 163 -6.25 -0.85 -4.76
CA GLU A 163 -7.58 -0.86 -5.33
C GLU A 163 -7.51 -0.93 -6.86
N LEU A 164 -8.54 -1.53 -7.47
CA LEU A 164 -8.72 -1.53 -8.92
C LEU A 164 -9.31 -0.19 -9.34
N GLY A 165 -8.50 0.62 -10.02
CA GLY A 165 -8.91 1.92 -10.56
C GLY A 165 -9.56 1.81 -11.95
N ASN A 166 -9.78 2.98 -12.55
CA ASN A 166 -10.39 3.08 -13.87
C ASN A 166 -9.51 2.40 -14.92
N GLY A 167 -10.14 1.88 -15.98
CA GLY A 167 -9.44 1.22 -17.07
C GLY A 167 -8.77 -0.11 -16.69
N GLY A 168 -9.04 -0.65 -15.50
CA GLY A 168 -8.41 -1.87 -15.01
C GLY A 168 -6.96 -1.66 -14.54
N VAL A 169 -6.60 -0.46 -14.08
CA VAL A 169 -5.25 -0.15 -13.59
C VAL A 169 -5.25 -0.15 -12.06
N LEU A 170 -4.32 -0.89 -11.45
CA LEU A 170 -4.17 -0.85 -10.00
C LEU A 170 -3.62 0.50 -9.53
N ARG A 171 -4.14 0.96 -8.39
CA ARG A 171 -3.70 2.20 -7.72
C ARG A 171 -3.68 2.02 -6.21
N CYS A 172 -3.08 2.96 -5.52
CA CYS A 172 -3.15 3.09 -4.07
C CYS A 172 -3.10 4.57 -3.70
N HIS A 173 -3.75 4.96 -2.61
CA HIS A 173 -3.77 6.38 -2.15
C HIS A 173 -4.25 7.37 -3.24
N GLY A 174 -5.16 6.93 -4.11
CA GLY A 174 -5.65 7.72 -5.25
C GLY A 174 -4.62 7.96 -6.36
N GLN A 175 -3.49 7.24 -6.37
CA GLN A 175 -2.43 7.38 -7.38
C GLN A 175 -2.13 6.06 -8.09
N TYR A 176 -2.08 6.13 -9.42
CA TYR A 176 -1.54 5.05 -10.24
C TYR A 176 -0.03 4.97 -10.04
N GLY A 177 0.47 3.80 -9.67
CA GLY A 177 1.88 3.66 -9.34
C GLY A 177 2.67 2.95 -10.40
N TYR A 178 2.93 3.60 -11.52
CA TYR A 178 3.93 3.10 -12.47
C TYR A 178 5.33 3.14 -11.85
N CYS A 179 6.11 2.09 -12.06
CA CYS A 179 7.56 2.15 -11.98
C CYS A 179 8.06 2.55 -13.37
#